data_AF-Q9X8A8-F1
#
_entry.id   AF-Q9X8A8-F1
#
_cell.length_a   1.000
_cell.length_b   1.000
_cell.length_c   1.000
_cell.angle_alpha   90.00
_cell.angle_beta   90.00
_cell.angle_gamma   90.00
#
_symmetry.space_group_name_H-M   'P 1'
#
loop_
_entity.id
_entity.type
_entity.pdbx_description
1 polymer ?
#
loop_
_entity_poly.entity_id
_entity_poly.type
_entity_poly.pdbx_seq_one_letter_code
_entity_poly.pdbx_strand_id
1 'polypeptide(L)'
;MSRARFAFAAHPDAIADLRELPSEKRDLALLELQNLVHGSDDCLPLKGRLAGFHKVYVDPAVSYRLVIQFRQAPPTSTHKREIYLVAAGSRKDYAVYRAAHLRTEPQQGVGPDSATEARVQAARSRSTLTTERPTTGRAAAPSPAPPSATASRKATQR
;
A
#
# COMPACT_ATOMS: atom_id res chain seq x y z
N MET A 1 4.14 -31.12 2.06
CA MET A 1 3.55 -29.76 2.06
C MET A 1 4.53 -28.82 1.39
N SER A 2 4.09 -28.04 0.41
CA SER A 2 4.93 -27.05 -0.28
C SER A 2 5.32 -25.92 0.69
N ARG A 3 6.34 -25.12 0.33
CA ARG A 3 6.71 -23.94 1.11
C ARG A 3 5.59 -22.89 1.04
N ALA A 4 5.26 -22.27 2.18
CA ALA A 4 4.31 -21.17 2.24
C ALA A 4 4.69 -20.07 1.23
N ARG A 5 3.73 -19.64 0.41
CA ARG A 5 3.90 -18.60 -0.61
C ARG A 5 3.65 -17.21 -0.04
N PHE A 6 2.75 -17.11 0.93
CA PHE A 6 2.36 -15.87 1.59
C PHE A 6 2.68 -15.92 3.08
N ALA A 7 2.95 -14.77 3.70
CA ALA A 7 2.82 -14.64 5.15
C ALA A 7 1.34 -14.56 5.54
N PHE A 8 1.04 -14.80 6.81
CA PHE A 8 -0.31 -14.66 7.36
C PHE A 8 -0.34 -13.55 8.40
N ALA A 9 -1.32 -12.67 8.27
CA ALA A 9 -1.64 -11.64 9.26
C ALA A 9 -3.17 -11.56 9.40
N ALA A 10 -3.65 -11.04 10.52
CA ALA A 10 -5.08 -10.93 10.78
C ALA A 10 -5.41 -9.65 11.53
N HIS A 11 -6.60 -9.12 11.30
CA HIS A 11 -7.20 -8.11 12.16
C HIS A 11 -7.46 -8.74 13.54
N PRO A 12 -7.20 -8.04 14.67
CA PRO A 12 -7.42 -8.59 16.00
C PRO A 12 -8.86 -9.11 16.19
N ASP A 13 -9.85 -8.34 15.76
CA ASP A 13 -11.25 -8.77 15.81
C ASP A 13 -11.55 -9.97 14.89
N ALA A 14 -10.79 -10.17 13.81
CA ALA A 14 -10.99 -11.36 12.98
C ALA A 14 -10.50 -12.64 13.67
N ILE A 15 -9.54 -12.54 14.59
CA ILE A 15 -9.17 -13.66 15.46
C ILE A 15 -10.29 -13.97 16.45
N ALA A 16 -10.99 -12.93 16.95
CA ALA A 16 -12.19 -13.12 17.77
C ALA A 16 -13.31 -13.80 16.97
N ASP A 17 -13.57 -13.34 15.74
CA ASP A 17 -14.56 -13.96 14.85
C ASP A 17 -14.30 -15.48 14.67
N LEU A 18 -13.04 -15.87 14.41
CA LEU A 18 -12.67 -17.28 14.26
C LEU A 18 -12.98 -18.08 15.54
N ARG A 19 -12.78 -17.49 16.72
CA ARG A 19 -13.08 -18.11 18.01
C ARG A 19 -14.58 -18.19 18.30
N GLU A 20 -15.40 -17.33 17.68
CA GLU A 20 -16.86 -17.37 17.81
C GLU A 20 -17.53 -18.35 16.84
N LEU A 21 -16.82 -18.77 15.77
CA LEU A 21 -17.32 -19.80 14.88
C LEU A 21 -17.58 -21.12 15.64
N PRO A 22 -18.59 -21.91 15.22
CA PRO A 22 -18.73 -23.30 15.65
C PRO A 22 -17.44 -24.07 15.37
N SER A 23 -17.05 -24.99 16.25
CA SER A 23 -15.78 -25.71 16.19
C SER A 23 -15.48 -26.30 14.81
N GLU A 24 -16.42 -27.05 14.24
CA GLU A 24 -16.26 -27.66 12.91
C GLU A 24 -16.01 -26.60 11.81
N LYS A 25 -16.66 -25.44 11.90
CA LYS A 25 -16.50 -24.36 10.92
C LYS A 25 -15.20 -23.60 11.12
N ARG A 26 -14.72 -23.50 12.36
CA ARG A 26 -13.40 -22.97 12.68
C ARG A 26 -12.30 -23.85 12.09
N ASP A 27 -12.41 -25.16 12.25
CA ASP A 27 -11.40 -26.10 11.75
C ASP A 27 -11.33 -26.06 10.22
N LEU A 28 -12.49 -26.03 9.55
CA LEU A 28 -12.56 -25.81 8.10
C LEU A 28 -11.96 -24.45 7.71
N ALA A 29 -12.27 -23.38 8.43
CA ALA A 29 -11.71 -22.05 8.14
C ALA A 29 -10.18 -22.03 8.27
N LEU A 30 -9.63 -22.69 9.29
CA LEU A 30 -8.17 -22.79 9.48
C LEU A 30 -7.52 -23.63 8.38
N LEU A 31 -8.18 -24.69 7.92
CA LEU A 31 -7.72 -25.47 6.76
C LEU A 31 -7.69 -24.62 5.48
N GLU A 32 -8.75 -23.86 5.21
CA GLU A 32 -8.79 -22.96 4.06
C GLU A 32 -7.72 -21.87 4.13
N LEU A 33 -7.49 -21.28 5.32
CA LEU A 33 -6.41 -20.32 5.52
C LEU A 33 -5.03 -20.93 5.26
N GLN A 34 -4.82 -22.18 5.70
CA GLN A 34 -3.60 -22.91 5.41
C GLN A 34 -3.43 -23.10 3.89
N ASN A 35 -4.46 -23.54 3.18
CA ASN A 35 -4.41 -23.72 1.72
C ASN A 35 -4.07 -22.42 1.00
N LEU A 36 -4.70 -21.32 1.40
CA LEU A 36 -4.46 -20.00 0.82
C LEU A 36 -3.01 -19.53 1.06
N VAL A 37 -2.45 -19.74 2.25
CA VAL A 37 -1.04 -19.41 2.57
C VAL A 37 -0.06 -20.17 1.69
N HIS A 38 -0.40 -21.39 1.28
CA HIS A 38 0.38 -22.19 0.33
C HIS A 38 0.08 -21.84 -1.14
N GLY A 39 -0.83 -20.88 -1.36
CA GLY A 39 -1.18 -20.29 -2.64
C GLY A 39 -2.18 -21.10 -3.45
N SER A 40 -3.16 -21.70 -2.78
CA SER A 40 -4.43 -22.00 -3.42
C SER A 40 -5.10 -20.69 -3.88
N ASP A 41 -5.82 -20.78 -5.01
CA ASP A 41 -6.60 -19.70 -5.59
C ASP A 41 -8.10 -19.84 -5.28
N ASP A 42 -8.47 -20.59 -4.23
CA ASP A 42 -9.85 -20.81 -3.75
C ASP A 42 -10.45 -19.56 -3.07
N CYS A 43 -10.35 -18.42 -3.74
CA CYS A 43 -10.89 -17.15 -3.30
C CYS A 43 -11.51 -16.41 -4.49
N LEU A 44 -12.55 -15.64 -4.21
CA LEU A 44 -13.27 -14.88 -5.23
C LEU A 44 -13.18 -13.39 -4.92
N PRO A 45 -12.88 -12.52 -5.90
CA PRO A 45 -12.80 -11.09 -5.66
C PRO A 45 -14.16 -10.52 -5.27
N LEU A 46 -14.15 -9.61 -4.29
CA LEU A 46 -15.30 -8.81 -3.91
C LEU A 46 -15.38 -7.55 -4.78
N LYS A 47 -16.60 -7.02 -4.91
CA LYS A 47 -16.92 -5.84 -5.71
C LYS A 47 -17.49 -4.73 -4.83
N GLY A 48 -17.57 -3.52 -5.37
CA GLY A 48 -18.15 -2.36 -4.67
C GLY A 48 -17.24 -1.85 -3.55
N ARG A 49 -17.80 -1.60 -2.36
CA ARG A 49 -17.07 -1.02 -1.23
C ARG A 49 -15.94 -1.90 -0.68
N LEU A 50 -16.01 -3.21 -0.92
CA LEU A 50 -14.96 -4.17 -0.58
C LEU A 50 -14.13 -4.58 -1.82
N ALA A 51 -14.03 -3.72 -2.83
CA ALA A 51 -13.13 -3.95 -3.96
C ALA A 51 -11.68 -4.08 -3.47
N GLY A 52 -10.96 -5.07 -4.00
CA GLY A 52 -9.60 -5.42 -3.56
C GLY A 52 -9.55 -6.45 -2.42
N PHE A 53 -10.68 -6.75 -1.78
CA PHE A 53 -10.82 -7.87 -0.87
C PHE A 53 -11.34 -9.10 -1.61
N HIS A 54 -11.14 -10.28 -1.02
CA HIS A 54 -11.57 -11.56 -1.57
C HIS A 54 -12.41 -12.30 -0.53
N LYS A 55 -13.42 -13.02 -0.99
CA LYS A 55 -14.20 -13.95 -0.17
C LYS A 55 -13.71 -15.37 -0.36
N VAL A 56 -13.74 -16.14 0.72
CA VAL A 56 -13.44 -17.56 0.74
C VAL A 56 -14.65 -18.27 1.33
N TYR A 57 -15.06 -19.39 0.75
CA TYR A 57 -16.13 -20.22 1.31
C TYR A 57 -15.51 -21.20 2.30
N VAL A 58 -16.06 -21.25 3.52
CA VAL A 58 -15.53 -22.10 4.59
C VAL A 58 -16.16 -23.49 4.55
N ASP A 59 -17.44 -23.57 4.16
CA ASP A 59 -18.20 -24.80 4.16
C ASP A 59 -18.90 -25.04 2.81
N PRO A 60 -19.17 -26.31 2.45
CA PRO A 60 -19.88 -26.64 1.22
C PRO A 60 -21.29 -26.03 1.12
N ALA A 61 -21.95 -25.79 2.27
CA ALA A 61 -23.26 -25.13 2.32
C ALA A 61 -23.16 -23.60 2.19
N VAL A 62 -21.95 -23.04 2.05
CA VAL A 62 -21.69 -21.62 1.80
C VAL A 62 -22.32 -20.70 2.88
N SER A 63 -22.48 -21.24 4.08
CA SER A 63 -23.10 -20.56 5.23
C SER A 63 -22.11 -19.68 5.98
N TYR A 64 -20.81 -19.98 5.88
CA TYR A 64 -19.71 -19.27 6.50
C TYR A 64 -18.69 -18.83 5.46
N ARG A 65 -18.12 -17.64 5.69
CA ARG A 65 -17.18 -17.01 4.76
C ARG A 65 -16.05 -16.34 5.50
N LEU A 66 -14.90 -16.25 4.83
CA LEU A 66 -13.81 -15.38 5.23
C LEU A 66 -13.74 -14.20 4.26
N VAL A 67 -13.32 -13.05 4.77
CA VAL A 67 -12.93 -11.88 3.96
C VAL A 67 -11.45 -11.64 4.18
N ILE A 68 -10.69 -11.70 3.10
CA ILE A 68 -9.23 -11.56 3.11
C ILE A 68 -8.77 -10.44 2.17
N GLN A 69 -7.55 -9.97 2.37
CA GLN A 69 -6.85 -9.08 1.46
C GLN A 69 -5.46 -9.64 1.16
N PHE A 70 -5.04 -9.61 -0.09
CA PHE A 70 -3.64 -9.83 -0.42
C PHE A 70 -2.92 -8.49 -0.44
N ARG A 71 -1.94 -8.30 0.45
CA ARG A 71 -1.14 -7.07 0.54
C ARG A 71 0.36 -7.36 0.53
N GLN A 72 1.17 -6.31 0.37
CA GLN A 72 2.61 -6.43 0.56
C GLN A 72 2.89 -6.74 2.02
N ALA A 73 3.78 -7.68 2.28
CA ALA A 73 4.17 -7.98 3.66
C ALA A 73 5.05 -6.83 4.20
N PRO A 74 5.06 -6.62 5.53
CA PRO A 74 6.02 -5.73 6.17
C PRO A 74 7.47 -6.09 5.79
N PRO A 75 8.41 -5.11 5.78
CA PRO A 75 9.80 -5.36 5.41
C PRO A 75 10.53 -6.33 6.36
N THR A 76 9.96 -6.60 7.54
CA THR A 76 10.46 -7.59 8.51
C THR A 76 10.04 -9.03 8.17
N SER A 77 9.14 -9.22 7.20
CA SER A 77 8.62 -10.53 6.83
C SER A 77 9.56 -11.27 5.86
N THR A 78 9.64 -12.58 6.01
CA THR A 78 10.35 -13.48 5.08
C THR A 78 9.63 -13.59 3.73
N HIS A 79 8.34 -13.28 3.67
CA HIS A 79 7.52 -13.37 2.46
C HIS A 79 7.34 -12.00 1.82
N LYS A 80 7.26 -11.93 0.48
CA LYS A 80 7.00 -10.66 -0.23
C LYS A 80 5.57 -10.16 -0.05
N ARG A 81 4.62 -11.09 0.02
CA ARG A 81 3.18 -10.80 0.12
C ARG A 81 2.61 -11.54 1.32
N GLU A 82 1.52 -11.01 1.85
CA GLU A 82 0.78 -11.62 2.92
C GLU A 82 -0.72 -11.65 2.64
N ILE A 83 -1.36 -12.66 3.22
CA ILE A 83 -2.80 -12.75 3.33
C ILE A 83 -3.17 -12.11 4.66
N TYR A 84 -3.99 -11.07 4.58
CA TYR A 84 -4.55 -10.38 5.72
C TYR A 84 -6.01 -10.78 5.92
N LEU A 85 -6.31 -11.52 6.98
CA LEU A 85 -7.68 -11.86 7.37
C LEU A 85 -8.37 -10.64 7.99
N VAL A 86 -9.49 -10.22 7.40
CA VAL A 86 -10.25 -9.04 7.83
C VAL A 86 -11.45 -9.42 8.68
N ALA A 87 -12.17 -10.46 8.28
CA ALA A 87 -13.35 -10.95 8.99
C ALA A 87 -13.59 -12.43 8.70
N ALA A 88 -14.17 -13.11 9.67
CA ALA A 88 -14.72 -14.46 9.54
C ALA A 88 -16.15 -14.46 10.08
N GLY A 89 -17.03 -15.30 9.55
CA GLY A 89 -18.37 -15.38 10.11
C GLY A 89 -19.41 -15.94 9.18
N SER A 90 -20.64 -15.96 9.68
CA SER A 90 -21.79 -16.37 8.88
C SER A 90 -22.07 -15.36 7.77
N ARG A 91 -22.54 -15.89 6.62
CA ARG A 91 -23.17 -15.10 5.56
C ARG A 91 -24.51 -14.52 6.01
N LYS A 92 -25.17 -15.12 7.02
CA LYS A 92 -26.50 -14.70 7.47
C LYS A 92 -26.51 -13.20 7.73
N ASP A 93 -27.55 -12.55 7.22
CA ASP A 93 -27.74 -11.10 7.28
C ASP A 93 -26.55 -10.29 6.74
N TYR A 94 -25.67 -10.86 5.92
CA TYR A 94 -24.42 -10.21 5.47
C TYR A 94 -23.48 -9.80 6.62
N ALA A 95 -23.56 -10.48 7.78
CA ALA A 95 -22.80 -10.13 8.98
C ALA A 95 -21.29 -10.02 8.73
N VAL A 96 -20.70 -11.03 8.08
CA VAL A 96 -19.27 -11.06 7.74
C VAL A 96 -18.83 -9.86 6.87
N TYR A 97 -19.67 -9.41 5.93
CA TYR A 97 -19.34 -8.30 5.05
C TYR A 97 -19.50 -6.96 5.74
N ARG A 98 -20.48 -6.82 6.64
CA ARG A 98 -20.59 -5.63 7.48
C ARG A 98 -19.40 -5.50 8.42
N ALA A 99 -18.99 -6.59 9.06
CA ALA A 99 -17.81 -6.62 9.92
C ALA A 99 -16.56 -6.22 9.13
N ALA A 100 -16.37 -6.79 7.93
CA ALA A 100 -15.26 -6.41 7.06
C ALA A 100 -15.31 -4.92 6.69
N HIS A 101 -16.48 -4.42 6.27
CA HIS A 101 -16.65 -3.01 5.91
C HIS A 101 -16.29 -2.07 7.06
N LEU A 102 -16.77 -2.35 8.29
CA LEU A 102 -16.46 -1.52 9.47
C LEU A 102 -14.95 -1.49 9.79
N ARG A 103 -14.23 -2.57 9.51
CA ARG A 103 -12.78 -2.69 9.78
C ARG A 103 -11.91 -2.12 8.66
N THR A 104 -12.46 -2.03 7.45
CA THR A 104 -11.73 -1.56 6.25
C THR A 104 -12.16 -0.19 5.79
N GLU A 105 -13.21 0.39 6.37
CA GLU A 105 -13.53 1.79 6.19
C GLU A 105 -12.25 2.58 6.47
N PRO A 106 -11.87 3.54 5.60
CA PRO A 106 -10.73 4.37 5.88
C PRO A 106 -10.99 5.05 7.22
N GLN A 107 -10.31 4.61 8.28
CA GLN A 107 -10.04 5.54 9.36
C GLN A 107 -9.32 6.69 8.68
N GLN A 108 -9.98 7.83 8.54
CA GLN A 108 -9.43 9.07 7.99
C GLN A 108 -8.26 9.63 8.85
N GLY A 109 -7.53 8.79 9.56
CA GLY A 109 -6.48 9.12 10.52
C GLY A 109 -5.29 8.16 10.54
N VAL A 110 -5.12 7.28 9.56
CA VAL A 110 -3.82 6.61 9.30
C VAL A 110 -3.32 7.05 7.92
N GLY A 111 -3.14 8.36 7.77
CA GLY A 111 -2.08 8.86 6.91
C GLY A 111 -0.72 8.33 7.40
N PRO A 112 0.35 8.38 6.59
CA PRO A 112 1.67 7.96 7.05
C PRO A 112 1.93 8.61 8.40
N ASP A 113 2.29 7.79 9.41
CA ASP A 113 2.53 8.17 10.81
C ASP A 113 2.76 9.67 10.93
N SER A 114 1.89 10.42 11.60
CA SER A 114 2.04 11.88 11.76
C SER A 114 3.44 12.26 12.28
N ALA A 115 4.10 11.34 12.99
CA ALA A 115 5.51 11.40 13.36
C ALA A 115 6.49 11.32 12.17
N THR A 116 6.23 10.49 11.17
CA THR A 116 6.98 10.41 9.91
C THR A 116 6.76 11.65 9.05
N GLU A 117 5.53 12.15 8.92
CA GLU A 117 5.27 13.43 8.22
C GLU A 117 5.94 14.61 8.94
N ALA A 118 5.88 14.65 10.28
CA ALA A 118 6.57 15.66 11.09
C ALA A 118 8.09 15.58 10.95
N ARG A 119 8.68 14.37 10.86
CA ARG A 119 10.12 14.19 10.59
C ARG A 119 10.50 14.64 9.19
N VAL A 120 9.69 14.35 8.17
CA VAL A 120 9.93 14.80 6.79
C VAL A 120 9.82 16.32 6.68
N GLN A 121 8.83 16.94 7.34
CA GLN A 121 8.73 18.40 7.43
C GLN A 121 9.93 19.01 8.16
N ALA A 122 10.32 18.46 9.32
CA ALA A 122 11.50 18.94 10.06
C ALA A 122 12.80 18.82 9.25
N ALA A 123 12.97 17.75 8.46
CA ALA A 123 14.11 17.59 7.57
C ALA A 123 14.11 18.62 6.43
N ARG A 124 12.95 18.93 5.85
CA ARG A 124 12.81 19.98 4.82
C ARG A 124 13.07 21.38 5.38
N SER A 125 12.58 21.70 6.58
CA SER A 125 12.83 23.00 7.23
C SER A 125 14.31 23.20 7.61
N ARG A 126 15.04 22.11 7.89
CA ARG A 126 16.49 22.15 8.17
C ARG A 126 17.37 22.15 6.93
N SER A 127 16.79 21.99 5.75
CA SER A 127 17.52 22.13 4.48
C SER A 127 17.68 23.62 4.17
N THR A 128 18.60 24.28 4.87
CA THR A 128 19.17 25.55 4.41
C THR A 128 20.05 25.23 3.22
N LEU A 129 19.52 25.50 2.04
CA LEU A 129 20.20 25.52 0.76
C LEU A 129 21.61 26.12 0.92
N THR A 130 22.64 25.26 0.93
CA THR A 130 24.03 25.65 0.74
C THR A 130 24.20 26.05 -0.71
N THR A 131 23.92 27.32 -1.02
CA THR A 131 24.41 27.95 -2.24
C THR A 131 25.83 28.44 -1.96
N GLU A 132 26.81 27.56 -2.13
CA GLU A 132 28.17 28.00 -2.42
C GLU A 132 28.29 28.26 -3.92
N ARG A 133 28.65 29.50 -4.31
CA ARG A 133 29.91 29.79 -5.04
C ARG A 133 30.08 31.32 -5.22
N PRO A 134 31.30 31.88 -5.10
CA PRO A 134 31.54 33.30 -4.93
C PRO A 134 31.62 34.04 -6.27
N THR A 135 31.13 35.27 -6.29
CA THR A 135 31.45 36.25 -7.32
C THR A 135 32.13 37.44 -6.65
N THR A 136 33.40 37.59 -6.98
CA THR A 136 34.23 38.77 -6.76
C THR A 136 33.51 40.01 -7.27
N GLY A 137 33.33 41.01 -6.40
CA GLY A 137 32.82 42.31 -6.79
C GLY A 137 33.66 43.42 -6.17
N ARG A 138 34.37 44.18 -7.00
CA ARG A 138 34.45 45.68 -7.02
C ARG A 138 35.47 46.11 -8.10
N ALA A 139 35.05 46.48 -9.31
CA ALA A 139 34.54 47.77 -9.81
C ALA A 139 35.62 48.72 -10.37
N ALA A 140 35.51 49.04 -11.67
CA ALA A 140 35.73 50.38 -12.24
C ALA A 140 35.21 50.42 -13.69
N ALA A 141 34.30 51.35 -13.98
CA ALA A 141 33.94 51.81 -15.34
C ALA A 141 34.94 52.91 -15.78
N PRO A 142 35.06 53.35 -17.06
CA PRO A 142 33.96 53.86 -17.89
C PRO A 142 34.00 53.51 -19.41
N SER A 143 32.91 53.86 -20.10
CA SER A 143 32.67 53.79 -21.56
C SER A 143 33.58 54.77 -22.36
N PRO A 144 33.85 54.54 -23.67
CA PRO A 144 33.04 55.23 -24.70
C PRO A 144 32.84 54.47 -26.05
N ALA A 145 31.62 54.63 -26.60
CA ALA A 145 31.20 54.87 -28.00
C ALA A 145 31.61 53.98 -29.22
N PRO A 146 30.77 53.93 -30.29
CA PRO A 146 30.74 52.92 -31.38
C PRO A 146 31.46 53.42 -32.66
N PRO A 147 31.67 52.68 -33.79
CA PRO A 147 30.60 52.26 -34.73
C PRO A 147 30.87 51.04 -35.66
N SER A 148 29.88 50.78 -36.52
CA SER A 148 30.00 50.29 -37.92
C SER A 148 29.96 48.80 -38.24
N ALA A 149 28.80 48.41 -38.76
CA ALA A 149 28.53 47.57 -39.93
C ALA A 149 29.71 46.85 -40.62
N THR A 150 29.53 45.55 -40.89
CA THR A 150 29.50 45.05 -42.29
C THR A 150 28.89 43.65 -42.36
N ALA A 151 27.99 43.48 -43.32
CA ALA A 151 27.49 42.19 -43.77
C ALA A 151 28.61 41.38 -44.43
N SER A 152 28.55 40.05 -44.37
CA SER A 152 28.92 39.21 -45.52
C SER A 152 28.26 37.85 -45.48
N ARG A 153 27.62 37.55 -46.61
CA ARG A 153 27.02 36.27 -47.00
C ARG A 153 28.11 35.27 -47.40
N LYS A 154 27.63 34.06 -47.71
CA LYS A 154 28.25 32.93 -48.43
C LYS A 154 29.04 31.97 -47.55
N ALA A 155 29.02 30.66 -47.78
CA ALA A 155 28.33 29.85 -48.77
C ALA A 155 28.39 28.36 -48.35
N THR A 156 27.39 27.62 -48.80
CA THR A 156 27.45 26.32 -49.49
C THR A 156 28.46 25.25 -49.04
N GLN A 157 27.94 24.05 -48.77
CA GLN A 157 28.30 22.73 -49.33
C GLN A 157 27.86 21.66 -48.32
N ARG A 158 27.30 20.50 -48.66
CA ARG A 158 26.61 19.93 -49.82
C ARG A 158 25.93 18.67 -49.25
#